data_AF-A0A7F8QVD1-F1
#
_entry.id   AF-A0A7F8QVD1-F1
#
_cell.length_a   1.000
_cell.length_b   1.000
_cell.length_c   1.000
_cell.angle_alpha   90.00
_cell.angle_beta   90.00
_cell.angle_gamma   90.00
#
_symmetry.space_group_name_H-M   'P 1'
#
loop_
_entity.id
_entity.type
_entity.pdbx_description
1 polymer ?
#
loop_
_entity_poly.entity_id
_entity_poly.type
_entity_poly.pdbx_seq_one_letter_code
_entity_poly.pdbx_strand_id
1 'polypeptide(L)'
;MGIDLKEKEIQELKDCLPVDANGKIDLNVLVNEVKNITGEKIPTEDLKNVLKDMGIKITDKEHKKLLKTLPVSADKKVFEKALLEGVKSFKGGRVSVRDLKNVLRNTGFRLEEKEIQDLQSHLPVIEDEKIDLDTLMEAASAFTGEKVEANDLKNVLRNMGIETTEKEQLMLLKTLPISRDGKVYKKRLLNSVKPLKGKKVSVKNLNTLAKNMGIQLEKEDFQDLLNHLPIDENKMVDLNVVMDDAKAFTGEKVNVNNLSNVMRKMGLVLTDEEKQQLLKTLPIHADGKVYKNRLLKGVKALSGPRVKLRKVKSVMENMGIKLKDEELEELMSQLSTDDDRTVGLNDLMDTVSCIKGEVIDIQDFDKFLANEGIELTEEDMKELMSHLTVNGPKR
;
A
#
# COMPACT_ATOMS: atom_id res chain seq x y z
N MET A 1 -14.51 2.84 32.16
CA MET A 1 -13.79 1.79 31.41
C MET A 1 -12.84 2.51 30.47
N GLY A 2 -11.52 2.50 30.71
CA GLY A 2 -10.55 3.20 29.85
C GLY A 2 -10.39 2.49 28.50
N ILE A 3 -11.45 2.53 27.69
CA ILE A 3 -11.55 1.86 26.40
C ILE A 3 -11.64 2.97 25.36
N ASP A 4 -10.65 3.03 24.48
CA ASP A 4 -10.63 3.94 23.35
C ASP A 4 -11.14 3.16 22.13
N LEU A 5 -12.47 3.20 21.92
CA LEU A 5 -13.11 2.57 20.76
C LEU A 5 -13.05 3.54 19.58
N LYS A 6 -12.72 3.01 18.40
CA LYS A 6 -12.83 3.77 17.14
C LYS A 6 -14.29 4.02 16.81
N GLU A 7 -14.57 5.06 16.04
CA GLU A 7 -15.94 5.45 15.65
C GLU A 7 -16.75 4.29 15.02
N LYS A 8 -16.10 3.45 14.21
CA LYS A 8 -16.72 2.23 13.66
C LYS A 8 -17.08 1.20 14.73
N GLU A 9 -16.22 1.00 15.73
CA GLU A 9 -16.46 0.07 16.84
C GLU A 9 -17.55 0.59 17.78
N ILE A 10 -17.65 1.92 17.95
CA ILE A 10 -18.75 2.55 18.66
C ILE A 10 -20.07 2.35 17.91
N GLN A 11 -20.06 2.46 16.58
CA GLN A 11 -21.25 2.23 15.78
C GLN A 11 -21.67 0.75 15.80
N GLU A 12 -20.73 -0.18 15.60
CA GLU A 12 -20.96 -1.63 15.77
C GLU A 12 -21.56 -1.94 17.15
N LEU A 13 -21.00 -1.33 18.21
CA LEU A 13 -21.52 -1.50 19.56
C LEU A 13 -22.95 -0.98 19.68
N LYS A 14 -23.26 0.21 19.16
CA LYS A 14 -24.62 0.76 19.17
C LYS A 14 -25.63 -0.14 18.45
N ASP A 15 -25.23 -0.72 17.32
CA ASP A 15 -26.11 -1.57 16.50
C ASP A 15 -26.40 -2.92 17.18
N CYS A 16 -25.50 -3.39 18.06
CA CYS A 16 -25.64 -4.65 18.78
C CYS A 16 -26.28 -4.52 20.17
N LEU A 17 -26.38 -3.32 20.73
CA LEU A 17 -26.86 -3.13 22.09
C LEU A 17 -28.39 -3.16 22.18
N PRO A 18 -28.99 -4.12 22.90
CA PRO A 18 -30.42 -4.11 23.16
C PRO A 18 -30.72 -3.02 24.19
N VAL A 19 -31.50 -2.03 23.77
CA VAL A 19 -31.93 -0.93 24.63
C VAL A 19 -33.33 -1.21 25.14
N ASP A 20 -33.57 -1.06 26.45
CA ASP A 20 -34.91 -1.20 27.01
C ASP A 20 -35.83 -0.01 26.60
N ALA A 21 -37.11 -0.11 26.95
CA ALA A 21 -38.11 0.92 26.63
C ALA A 21 -37.79 2.32 27.20
N ASN A 22 -36.83 2.43 28.13
CA ASN A 22 -36.40 3.66 28.77
C ASN A 22 -35.02 4.14 28.29
N GLY A 23 -34.43 3.52 27.27
CA GLY A 23 -33.12 3.92 26.79
C GLY A 23 -31.95 3.35 27.62
N LYS A 24 -32.19 2.39 28.54
CA LYS A 24 -31.16 1.83 29.43
C LYS A 24 -30.67 0.47 28.94
N ILE A 25 -29.43 0.17 29.30
CA ILE A 25 -28.73 -1.06 28.93
C ILE A 25 -28.16 -1.67 30.20
N ASP A 26 -28.28 -2.98 30.33
CA ASP A 26 -27.63 -3.74 31.40
C ASP A 26 -26.11 -3.68 31.25
N LEU A 27 -25.40 -3.35 32.34
CA LEU A 27 -23.96 -3.16 32.32
C LEU A 27 -23.21 -4.45 31.94
N ASN A 28 -23.70 -5.62 32.31
CA ASN A 28 -23.07 -6.89 31.96
C ASN A 28 -23.28 -7.19 30.48
N VAL A 29 -24.45 -6.88 29.92
CA VAL A 29 -24.70 -6.96 28.47
C VAL A 29 -23.73 -6.03 27.72
N LEU A 30 -23.59 -4.78 28.17
CA LEU A 30 -22.64 -3.83 27.58
C LEU A 30 -21.19 -4.34 27.65
N VAL A 31 -20.76 -4.87 28.79
CA VAL A 31 -19.40 -5.40 28.96
C VAL A 31 -19.14 -6.61 28.08
N ASN A 32 -20.12 -7.51 27.95
CA ASN A 32 -20.02 -8.67 27.06
C ASN A 32 -19.96 -8.24 25.60
N GLU A 33 -20.78 -7.28 25.19
CA GLU A 33 -20.78 -6.79 23.80
C GLU A 33 -19.48 -6.06 23.46
N VAL A 34 -18.96 -5.28 24.39
CA VAL A 34 -17.62 -4.68 24.27
C VAL A 34 -16.54 -5.76 24.16
N LYS A 35 -16.62 -6.86 24.94
CA LYS A 35 -15.67 -7.98 24.84
C LYS A 35 -15.79 -8.67 23.46
N ASN A 36 -17.00 -8.86 22.95
CA ASN A 36 -17.23 -9.43 21.61
C ASN A 36 -16.61 -8.56 20.51
N ILE A 37 -16.72 -7.23 20.66
CA ILE A 37 -16.19 -6.28 19.67
C ILE A 37 -14.68 -6.13 19.77
N THR A 38 -14.11 -6.14 20.97
CA THR A 38 -12.68 -5.85 21.19
C THR A 38 -11.79 -7.09 21.31
N GLY A 39 -12.37 -8.24 21.62
CA GLY A 39 -11.67 -9.50 21.90
C GLY A 39 -11.09 -9.55 23.32
N GLU A 40 -10.22 -10.53 23.58
CA GLU A 40 -9.62 -10.69 24.91
C GLU A 40 -8.52 -9.66 25.18
N LYS A 41 -8.26 -9.38 26.46
CA LYS A 41 -7.14 -8.53 26.85
C LYS A 41 -5.88 -9.35 27.01
N ILE A 42 -4.85 -8.99 26.27
CA ILE A 42 -3.56 -9.66 26.24
C ILE A 42 -2.54 -8.80 26.99
N PRO A 43 -1.82 -9.34 28.00
CA PRO A 43 -0.70 -8.66 28.63
C PRO A 43 0.41 -8.33 27.61
N THR A 44 0.98 -7.13 27.70
CA THR A 44 2.04 -6.69 26.77
C THR A 44 3.33 -7.52 26.85
N GLU A 45 3.57 -8.20 27.96
CA GLU A 45 4.68 -9.14 28.14
C GLU A 45 4.49 -10.45 27.36
N ASP A 46 3.24 -10.86 27.12
CA ASP A 46 2.90 -12.10 26.41
C ASP A 46 2.83 -11.92 24.89
N LEU A 47 2.81 -10.67 24.39
CA LEU A 47 2.64 -10.39 22.96
C LEU A 47 3.68 -11.08 22.07
N LYS A 48 4.93 -11.18 22.51
CA LYS A 48 5.96 -11.87 21.75
C LYS A 48 5.66 -13.36 21.59
N ASN A 49 5.08 -13.99 22.61
CA ASN A 49 4.67 -15.40 22.58
C ASN A 49 3.43 -15.56 21.69
N VAL A 50 2.43 -14.70 21.86
CA VAL A 50 1.23 -14.70 21.01
C VAL A 50 1.59 -14.59 19.53
N LEU A 51 2.48 -13.67 19.17
CA LEU A 51 2.95 -13.52 17.78
C LEU A 51 3.72 -14.75 17.29
N LYS A 52 4.56 -15.35 18.15
CA LYS A 52 5.27 -16.58 17.83
C LYS A 52 4.31 -17.74 17.56
N ASP A 53 3.25 -17.88 18.36
CA ASP A 53 2.23 -18.92 18.21
C ASP A 53 1.39 -18.69 16.95
N MET A 54 1.25 -17.45 16.50
CA MET A 54 0.68 -17.13 15.19
C MET A 54 1.61 -17.48 14.02
N GLY A 55 2.90 -17.70 14.26
CA GLY A 55 3.92 -17.92 13.22
C GLY A 55 4.65 -16.64 12.78
N ILE A 56 4.56 -15.57 13.57
CA ILE A 56 5.19 -14.27 13.31
C ILE A 56 6.40 -14.13 14.23
N LYS A 57 7.58 -14.03 13.63
CA LYS A 57 8.85 -13.80 14.34
C LYS A 57 9.20 -12.32 14.30
N ILE A 58 9.40 -11.72 15.47
CA ILE A 58 9.87 -10.33 15.62
C ILE A 58 11.07 -10.26 16.56
N THR A 59 11.96 -9.29 16.31
CA THR A 59 13.07 -8.94 17.19
C THR A 59 12.61 -8.13 18.41
N ASP A 60 13.46 -7.99 19.43
CA ASP A 60 13.14 -7.16 20.61
C ASP A 60 12.98 -5.68 20.26
N LYS A 61 13.71 -5.21 19.24
CA LYS A 61 13.58 -3.85 18.71
C LYS A 61 12.22 -3.65 18.03
N GLU A 62 11.77 -4.61 17.25
CA GLU A 62 10.46 -4.59 16.60
C GLU A 62 9.32 -4.73 17.60
N HIS A 63 9.46 -5.57 18.62
CA HIS A 63 8.48 -5.68 19.72
C HIS A 63 8.25 -4.32 20.39
N LYS A 64 9.34 -3.61 20.74
CA LYS A 64 9.25 -2.25 21.29
C LYS A 64 8.63 -1.24 20.32
N LYS A 65 8.79 -1.41 19.00
CA LYS A 65 8.15 -0.56 18.00
C LYS A 65 6.65 -0.84 17.92
N LEU A 66 6.24 -2.10 17.85
CA LEU A 66 4.84 -2.51 17.80
C LEU A 66 4.08 -2.04 19.04
N LEU A 67 4.67 -2.16 20.23
CA LEU A 67 4.06 -1.64 21.47
C LEU A 67 3.75 -0.14 21.42
N LYS A 68 4.59 0.65 20.73
CA LYS A 68 4.37 2.11 20.59
C LYS A 68 3.23 2.44 19.61
N THR A 69 2.82 1.51 18.77
CA THR A 69 1.71 1.70 17.83
C THR A 69 0.38 1.19 18.37
N LEU A 70 0.41 0.39 19.43
CA LEU A 70 -0.77 -0.22 20.01
C LEU A 70 -1.38 0.65 21.13
N PRO A 71 -2.72 0.66 21.26
CA PRO A 71 -3.41 1.30 22.37
C PRO A 71 -3.26 0.44 23.64
N VAL A 72 -2.14 0.62 24.35
CA VAL A 72 -1.86 -0.08 25.60
C VAL A 72 -2.59 0.59 26.75
N SER A 73 -3.39 -0.17 27.48
CA SER A 73 -4.12 0.30 28.66
C SER A 73 -3.21 0.51 29.87
N ALA A 74 -3.70 1.22 30.89
CA ALA A 74 -2.94 1.50 32.12
C ALA A 74 -2.46 0.22 32.85
N ASP A 75 -3.21 -0.88 32.75
CA ASP A 75 -2.85 -2.22 33.25
C ASP A 75 -1.89 -2.98 32.31
N LYS A 76 -1.25 -2.29 31.36
CA LYS A 76 -0.28 -2.85 30.39
C LYS A 76 -0.85 -3.99 29.54
N LYS A 77 -2.11 -3.87 29.13
CA LYS A 77 -2.78 -4.83 28.24
C LYS A 77 -3.18 -4.18 26.93
N VAL A 78 -3.40 -5.00 25.92
CA VAL A 78 -3.99 -4.60 24.64
C VAL A 78 -5.14 -5.53 24.32
N PHE A 79 -6.19 -5.01 23.71
CA PHE A 79 -7.27 -5.83 23.18
C PHE A 79 -6.80 -6.61 21.95
N GLU A 80 -7.23 -7.86 21.82
CA GLU A 80 -6.85 -8.75 20.72
C GLU A 80 -7.16 -8.14 19.36
N LYS A 81 -8.36 -7.57 19.13
CA LYS A 81 -8.69 -6.93 17.84
C LYS A 81 -7.75 -5.75 17.54
N ALA A 82 -7.41 -4.95 18.54
CA ALA A 82 -6.45 -3.87 18.39
C ALA A 82 -5.03 -4.38 18.09
N LEU A 83 -4.61 -5.49 18.69
CA LEU A 83 -3.37 -6.17 18.35
C LEU A 83 -3.37 -6.63 16.90
N LEU A 84 -4.42 -7.33 16.44
CA LEU A 84 -4.52 -7.85 15.08
C LEU A 84 -4.48 -6.72 14.04
N GLU A 85 -5.20 -5.62 14.27
CA GLU A 85 -5.13 -4.43 13.41
C GLU A 85 -3.74 -3.77 13.41
N GLY A 86 -3.08 -3.74 14.58
CA GLY A 86 -1.70 -3.30 14.70
C GLY A 86 -0.73 -4.19 13.90
N VAL A 87 -0.88 -5.51 14.00
CA VAL A 87 -0.07 -6.51 13.29
C VAL A 87 -0.25 -6.40 11.78
N LYS A 88 -1.49 -6.23 11.28
CA LYS A 88 -1.77 -6.04 9.84
C LYS A 88 -1.04 -4.85 9.22
N SER A 89 -0.83 -3.80 10.00
CA SER A 89 -0.21 -2.55 9.56
C SER A 89 1.25 -2.42 9.99
N PHE A 90 1.79 -3.41 10.70
CA PHE A 90 3.13 -3.35 11.27
C PHE A 90 4.21 -3.59 10.22
N LYS A 91 5.09 -2.61 10.05
CA LYS A 91 6.28 -2.69 9.17
C LYS A 91 7.45 -3.36 9.92
N GLY A 92 7.32 -4.65 10.15
CA GLY A 92 8.33 -5.46 10.81
C GLY A 92 7.87 -6.90 11.02
N GLY A 93 8.83 -7.76 11.34
CA GLY A 93 8.58 -9.19 11.52
C GLY A 93 8.69 -10.02 10.24
N ARG A 94 8.79 -11.32 10.46
CA ARG A 94 9.01 -12.35 9.44
C ARG A 94 8.06 -13.52 9.66
N VAL A 95 7.57 -14.07 8.56
CA VAL A 95 6.68 -15.23 8.52
C VAL A 95 7.36 -16.33 7.71
N SER A 96 7.39 -17.56 8.23
CA SER A 96 7.82 -18.70 7.42
C SER A 96 6.71 -19.10 6.46
N VAL A 97 7.06 -19.54 5.25
CA VAL A 97 6.09 -20.10 4.29
C VAL A 97 5.24 -21.23 4.92
N ARG A 98 5.81 -22.00 5.84
CA ARG A 98 5.11 -23.10 6.55
C ARG A 98 4.01 -22.60 7.49
N ASP A 99 4.17 -21.39 8.02
CA ASP A 99 3.23 -20.77 8.95
C ASP A 99 2.21 -19.87 8.24
N LEU A 100 2.30 -19.71 6.92
CA LEU A 100 1.46 -18.79 6.12
C LEU A 100 -0.03 -18.95 6.41
N LYS A 101 -0.52 -20.19 6.38
CA LYS A 101 -1.93 -20.52 6.65
C LYS A 101 -2.35 -20.15 8.07
N ASN A 102 -1.47 -20.36 9.05
CA ASN A 102 -1.74 -20.01 10.44
C ASN A 102 -1.77 -18.49 10.64
N VAL A 103 -0.79 -17.77 10.08
CA VAL A 103 -0.74 -16.31 10.15
C VAL A 103 -1.97 -15.69 9.51
N LEU A 104 -2.32 -16.10 8.28
CA LEU A 104 -3.50 -15.60 7.57
C LEU A 104 -4.78 -15.78 8.39
N ARG A 105 -4.98 -16.98 8.96
CA ARG A 105 -6.15 -17.28 9.80
C ARG A 105 -6.20 -16.39 11.04
N ASN A 106 -5.08 -16.24 11.75
CA ASN A 106 -5.01 -15.44 12.98
C ASN A 106 -5.15 -13.94 12.69
N THR A 107 -4.71 -13.44 11.54
CA THR A 107 -4.93 -12.05 11.13
C THR A 107 -6.27 -11.83 10.43
N GLY A 108 -7.17 -12.82 10.45
CA GLY A 108 -8.56 -12.67 10.00
C GLY A 108 -8.80 -12.88 8.51
N PHE A 109 -7.80 -13.36 7.77
CA PHE A 109 -7.95 -13.78 6.38
C PHE A 109 -8.44 -15.24 6.32
N ARG A 110 -9.54 -15.47 5.62
CA ARG A 110 -10.17 -16.78 5.45
C ARG A 110 -10.08 -17.21 4.00
N LEU A 111 -8.89 -17.67 3.60
CA LEU A 111 -8.62 -18.11 2.23
C LEU A 111 -8.77 -19.63 2.11
N GLU A 112 -9.25 -20.06 0.95
CA GLU A 112 -9.23 -21.46 0.52
C GLU A 112 -7.84 -21.87 0.02
N GLU A 113 -7.62 -23.18 -0.11
CA GLU A 113 -6.31 -23.72 -0.49
C GLU A 113 -5.79 -23.17 -1.81
N LYS A 114 -6.65 -23.03 -2.82
CA LYS A 114 -6.28 -22.43 -4.12
C LYS A 114 -5.90 -20.96 -4.00
N GLU A 115 -6.58 -20.21 -3.13
CA GLU A 115 -6.30 -18.79 -2.88
C GLU A 115 -4.98 -18.61 -2.14
N ILE A 116 -4.66 -19.51 -1.18
CA ILE A 116 -3.36 -19.53 -0.49
C ILE A 116 -2.23 -19.88 -1.46
N GLN A 117 -2.42 -20.86 -2.35
CA GLN A 117 -1.43 -21.24 -3.36
C GLN A 117 -1.14 -20.10 -4.32
N ASP A 118 -2.19 -19.44 -4.81
CA ASP A 118 -2.07 -18.28 -5.68
C ASP A 118 -1.35 -17.12 -4.98
N LEU A 119 -1.74 -16.79 -3.74
CA LEU A 119 -1.05 -15.80 -2.91
C LEU A 119 0.44 -16.15 -2.77
N GLN A 120 0.76 -17.39 -2.41
CA GLN A 120 2.12 -17.86 -2.21
C GLN A 120 2.97 -17.75 -3.49
N SER A 121 2.38 -18.01 -4.66
CA SER A 121 3.08 -17.91 -5.96
C SER A 121 3.50 -16.49 -6.33
N HIS A 122 2.93 -15.48 -5.66
CA HIS A 122 3.19 -14.07 -5.89
C HIS A 122 3.98 -13.39 -4.77
N LEU A 123 4.37 -14.12 -3.72
CA LEU A 123 5.14 -13.56 -2.61
C LEU A 123 6.64 -13.67 -2.87
N PRO A 124 7.42 -12.60 -2.64
CA PRO A 124 8.87 -12.67 -2.71
C PRO A 124 9.38 -13.47 -1.50
N VAL A 125 9.90 -14.66 -1.76
CA VAL A 125 10.55 -15.49 -0.75
C VAL A 125 11.99 -14.99 -0.58
N ILE A 126 12.33 -14.52 0.61
CA ILE A 126 13.67 -14.10 1.00
C ILE A 126 14.46 -15.35 1.45
N GLU A 127 15.75 -15.20 1.74
CA GLU A 127 16.57 -16.23 2.40
C GLU A 127 15.83 -16.93 3.55
N ASP A 128 16.03 -18.24 3.65
CA ASP A 128 15.40 -19.16 4.63
C ASP A 128 13.89 -19.40 4.51
N GLU A 129 13.28 -19.33 3.32
CA GLU A 129 11.83 -19.55 3.15
C GLU A 129 10.98 -18.58 4.02
N LYS A 130 11.44 -17.33 4.15
CA LYS A 130 10.79 -16.29 4.95
C LYS A 130 10.21 -15.19 4.08
N ILE A 131 9.12 -14.60 4.56
CA ILE A 131 8.40 -13.49 3.93
C ILE A 131 8.25 -12.39 4.97
N ASP A 132 8.39 -11.14 4.56
CA ASP A 132 8.10 -9.99 5.42
C ASP A 132 6.61 -9.93 5.74
N LEU A 133 6.27 -9.72 7.02
CA LEU A 133 4.87 -9.70 7.46
C LEU A 133 4.05 -8.66 6.69
N ASP A 134 4.59 -7.46 6.49
CA ASP A 134 3.89 -6.38 5.81
C ASP A 134 3.65 -6.70 4.32
N THR A 135 4.62 -7.33 3.65
CA THR A 135 4.46 -7.85 2.28
C THR A 135 3.37 -8.92 2.21
N LEU A 136 3.31 -9.82 3.19
CA LEU A 136 2.24 -10.80 3.28
C LEU A 136 0.87 -10.13 3.46
N MET A 137 0.74 -9.19 4.40
CA MET A 137 -0.53 -8.50 4.68
C MET A 137 -1.00 -7.68 3.47
N GLU A 138 -0.08 -7.05 2.75
CA GLU A 138 -0.36 -6.32 1.50
C GLU A 138 -0.90 -7.25 0.42
N ALA A 139 -0.23 -8.38 0.17
CA ALA A 139 -0.68 -9.36 -0.83
C ALA A 139 -2.02 -10.02 -0.43
N ALA A 140 -2.18 -10.38 0.85
CA ALA A 140 -3.41 -10.97 1.39
C ALA A 140 -4.62 -10.01 1.27
N SER A 141 -4.39 -8.69 1.25
CA SER A 141 -5.45 -7.70 1.07
C SER A 141 -6.22 -7.85 -0.25
N ALA A 142 -5.63 -8.49 -1.27
CA ALA A 142 -6.29 -8.82 -2.53
C ALA A 142 -7.41 -9.87 -2.37
N PHE A 143 -7.41 -10.60 -1.26
CA PHE A 143 -8.38 -11.65 -0.90
C PHE A 143 -9.38 -11.17 0.16
N THR A 144 -9.77 -9.90 0.05
CA THR A 144 -10.74 -9.27 0.96
C THR A 144 -11.87 -8.61 0.19
N GLY A 145 -13.01 -8.44 0.85
CA GLY A 145 -14.18 -7.79 0.27
C GLY A 145 -15.03 -8.75 -0.58
N GLU A 146 -15.69 -8.18 -1.58
CA GLU A 146 -16.68 -8.87 -2.41
C GLU A 146 -16.04 -9.92 -3.34
N LYS A 147 -16.71 -11.07 -3.43
CA LYS A 147 -16.43 -12.09 -4.45
C LYS A 147 -17.44 -12.01 -5.59
N VAL A 148 -17.00 -12.31 -6.80
CA VAL A 148 -17.84 -12.35 -8.02
C VAL A 148 -17.78 -13.73 -8.66
N GLU A 149 -18.83 -14.10 -9.40
CA GLU A 149 -18.89 -15.36 -10.14
C GLU A 149 -17.85 -15.39 -11.26
N ALA A 150 -17.08 -16.48 -11.35
CA ALA A 150 -16.05 -16.62 -12.39
C ALA A 150 -16.67 -16.66 -13.80
N ASN A 151 -17.90 -17.13 -13.95
CA ASN A 151 -18.59 -17.13 -15.24
C ASN A 151 -19.11 -15.74 -15.65
N ASP A 152 -19.08 -14.74 -14.75
CA ASP A 152 -19.57 -13.39 -15.01
C ASP A 152 -18.46 -12.32 -15.10
N LEU A 153 -17.18 -12.75 -15.13
CA LEU A 153 -16.03 -11.83 -15.15
C LEU A 153 -16.11 -10.79 -16.27
N LYS A 154 -16.60 -11.18 -17.45
CA LYS A 154 -16.78 -10.27 -18.59
C LYS A 154 -17.69 -9.09 -18.24
N ASN A 155 -18.83 -9.35 -17.62
CA ASN A 155 -19.80 -8.31 -17.28
C ASN A 155 -19.31 -7.47 -16.10
N VAL A 156 -18.69 -8.12 -15.10
CA VAL A 156 -18.06 -7.44 -13.97
C VAL A 156 -17.01 -6.43 -14.44
N LEU A 157 -16.10 -6.83 -15.34
CA LEU A 157 -15.07 -5.94 -15.89
C LEU A 157 -15.69 -4.85 -16.77
N ARG A 158 -16.68 -5.18 -17.61
CA ARG A 158 -17.39 -4.20 -18.44
C ARG A 158 -18.07 -3.13 -17.60
N ASN A 159 -18.68 -3.50 -16.46
CA ASN A 159 -19.30 -2.58 -15.53
C ASN A 159 -18.28 -1.63 -14.85
N MET A 160 -17.02 -2.06 -14.77
CA MET A 160 -15.90 -1.22 -14.33
C MET A 160 -15.32 -0.36 -15.47
N GLY A 161 -15.85 -0.48 -16.69
CA GLY A 161 -15.33 0.19 -17.88
C GLY A 161 -14.08 -0.44 -18.46
N ILE A 162 -13.82 -1.73 -18.16
CA ILE A 162 -12.66 -2.48 -18.63
C ILE A 162 -13.11 -3.46 -19.70
N GLU A 163 -12.60 -3.28 -20.92
CA GLU A 163 -12.87 -4.19 -22.03
C GLU A 163 -11.78 -5.27 -22.13
N THR A 164 -12.24 -6.52 -22.26
CA THR A 164 -11.38 -7.69 -22.42
C THR A 164 -11.79 -8.48 -23.66
N THR A 165 -10.78 -8.98 -24.36
CA THR A 165 -10.93 -9.93 -25.46
C THR A 165 -11.24 -11.33 -24.92
N GLU A 166 -11.71 -12.23 -25.78
CA GLU A 166 -11.95 -13.62 -25.41
C GLU A 166 -10.68 -14.33 -24.93
N LYS A 167 -9.54 -14.04 -25.57
CA LYS A 167 -8.23 -14.59 -25.18
C LYS A 167 -7.84 -14.16 -23.76
N GLU A 168 -8.05 -12.90 -23.42
CA GLU A 168 -7.75 -12.37 -22.09
C GLU A 168 -8.70 -12.94 -21.03
N GLN A 169 -9.99 -13.11 -21.35
CA GLN A 169 -10.94 -13.75 -20.45
C GLN A 169 -10.56 -15.20 -20.16
N LEU A 170 -10.16 -15.96 -21.19
CA LEU A 170 -9.67 -17.33 -21.02
C LEU A 170 -8.40 -17.36 -20.17
N MET A 171 -7.50 -16.39 -20.36
CA MET A 171 -6.29 -16.27 -19.54
C MET A 171 -6.64 -16.00 -18.07
N LEU A 172 -7.53 -15.05 -17.80
CA LEU A 172 -8.00 -14.74 -16.44
C LEU A 172 -8.64 -15.98 -15.77
N LEU A 173 -9.50 -16.71 -16.47
CA LEU A 173 -10.12 -17.93 -15.94
C LEU A 173 -9.12 -19.04 -15.60
N LYS A 174 -8.00 -19.11 -16.33
CA LYS A 174 -6.95 -20.10 -16.08
C LYS A 174 -6.02 -19.72 -14.93
N THR A 175 -5.80 -18.43 -14.70
CA THR A 175 -4.84 -17.94 -13.70
C THR A 175 -5.49 -17.60 -12.36
N LEU A 176 -6.77 -17.24 -12.33
CA LEU A 176 -7.43 -16.83 -11.10
C LEU A 176 -7.69 -18.01 -10.15
N PRO A 177 -7.53 -17.81 -8.84
CA PRO A 177 -7.89 -18.81 -7.84
C PRO A 177 -9.40 -18.84 -7.64
N ILE A 178 -10.10 -19.62 -8.49
CA ILE A 178 -11.56 -19.82 -8.36
C ILE A 178 -11.83 -20.70 -7.14
N SER A 179 -12.57 -20.17 -6.17
CA SER A 179 -12.99 -20.88 -4.95
C SER A 179 -13.97 -22.01 -5.27
N ARG A 180 -14.20 -22.90 -4.30
CA ARG A 180 -15.10 -24.06 -4.45
C ARG A 180 -16.52 -23.68 -4.84
N ASP A 181 -16.97 -22.50 -4.44
CA ASP A 181 -18.28 -21.94 -4.79
C ASP A 181 -18.32 -21.27 -6.18
N GLY A 182 -17.25 -21.37 -6.97
CA GLY A 182 -17.20 -20.81 -8.33
C GLY A 182 -16.86 -19.32 -8.39
N LYS A 183 -16.46 -18.72 -7.28
CA LYS A 183 -16.22 -17.27 -7.19
C LYS A 183 -14.74 -16.88 -7.12
N VAL A 184 -14.49 -15.59 -7.25
CA VAL A 184 -13.16 -14.99 -7.08
C VAL A 184 -13.26 -13.62 -6.42
N TYR A 185 -12.27 -13.27 -5.59
CA TYR A 185 -12.20 -11.94 -5.00
C TYR A 185 -12.03 -10.85 -6.07
N LYS A 186 -12.87 -9.82 -6.00
CA LYS A 186 -12.88 -8.70 -6.95
C LYS A 186 -11.55 -7.95 -7.00
N LYS A 187 -10.89 -7.75 -5.85
CA LYS A 187 -9.55 -7.13 -5.80
C LYS A 187 -8.49 -7.99 -6.48
N ARG A 188 -8.51 -9.31 -6.24
CA ARG A 188 -7.61 -10.26 -6.93
C ARG A 188 -7.83 -10.32 -8.44
N LEU A 189 -9.09 -10.19 -8.89
CA LEU A 189 -9.44 -10.02 -10.30
C LEU A 189 -8.77 -8.77 -10.88
N LEU A 190 -8.92 -7.61 -10.26
CA LEU A 190 -8.30 -6.36 -10.72
C LEU A 190 -6.77 -6.47 -10.79
N ASN A 191 -6.13 -7.13 -9.81
CA ASN A 191 -4.69 -7.40 -9.84
C ASN A 191 -4.28 -8.27 -11.05
N SER A 192 -5.14 -9.17 -11.52
CA SER A 192 -4.88 -10.00 -12.70
C SER A 192 -5.12 -9.28 -14.03
N VAL A 193 -5.89 -8.19 -13.99
CA VAL A 193 -6.13 -7.34 -15.16
C VAL A 193 -5.00 -6.34 -15.35
N LYS A 194 -4.34 -5.89 -14.27
CA LYS A 194 -3.23 -4.92 -14.31
C LYS A 194 -2.13 -5.26 -15.35
N PRO A 195 -1.70 -6.52 -15.53
CA PRO A 195 -0.68 -6.89 -16.51
C PRO A 195 -1.17 -6.89 -17.97
N LEU A 196 -2.48 -6.76 -18.21
CA LEU A 196 -3.02 -6.72 -19.57
C LEU A 196 -2.68 -5.38 -20.23
N LYS A 197 -1.98 -5.43 -21.37
CA LYS A 197 -1.53 -4.24 -22.09
C LYS A 197 -2.69 -3.52 -22.80
N GLY A 198 -2.58 -2.20 -22.93
CA GLY A 198 -3.50 -1.38 -23.73
C GLY A 198 -4.90 -1.22 -23.16
N LYS A 199 -5.09 -1.47 -21.85
CA LYS A 199 -6.38 -1.30 -21.19
C LYS A 199 -6.62 0.16 -20.87
N LYS A 200 -7.76 0.68 -21.30
CA LYS A 200 -8.21 2.04 -21.01
C LYS A 200 -9.57 2.02 -20.33
N VAL A 201 -9.84 3.07 -19.56
CA VAL A 201 -11.10 3.26 -18.82
C VAL A 201 -11.63 4.66 -19.13
N SER A 202 -12.94 4.75 -19.38
CA SER A 202 -13.61 6.04 -19.55
C SER A 202 -13.67 6.81 -18.23
N VAL A 203 -13.51 8.13 -18.31
CA VAL A 203 -13.70 9.06 -17.17
C VAL A 203 -15.02 8.81 -16.41
N LYS A 204 -16.09 8.44 -17.12
CA LYS A 204 -17.40 8.15 -16.53
C LYS A 204 -17.39 6.94 -15.58
N ASN A 205 -16.47 6.01 -15.78
CA ASN A 205 -16.37 4.76 -15.00
C ASN A 205 -15.33 4.83 -13.87
N LEU A 206 -14.56 5.93 -13.74
CA LEU A 206 -13.49 6.05 -12.75
C LEU A 206 -13.98 5.89 -11.31
N ASN A 207 -15.10 6.51 -10.96
CA ASN A 207 -15.68 6.37 -9.62
C ASN A 207 -16.11 4.92 -9.35
N THR A 208 -16.71 4.26 -10.35
CA THR A 208 -17.07 2.84 -10.25
C THR A 208 -15.83 1.97 -10.06
N LEU A 209 -14.79 2.17 -10.86
CA LEU A 209 -13.53 1.44 -10.73
C LEU A 209 -12.90 1.66 -9.35
N ALA A 210 -12.77 2.90 -8.88
CA ALA A 210 -12.23 3.23 -7.57
C ALA A 210 -12.99 2.53 -6.44
N LYS A 211 -14.33 2.55 -6.47
CA LYS A 211 -15.16 1.80 -5.51
C LYS A 211 -14.90 0.30 -5.54
N ASN A 212 -14.73 -0.28 -6.74
CA ASN A 212 -14.43 -1.71 -6.90
C ASN A 212 -13.00 -2.06 -6.45
N MET A 213 -12.08 -1.09 -6.39
CA MET A 213 -10.78 -1.21 -5.73
C MET A 213 -10.88 -1.08 -4.20
N GLY A 214 -12.04 -0.72 -3.66
CA GLY A 214 -12.25 -0.41 -2.25
C GLY A 214 -11.84 1.01 -1.86
N ILE A 215 -11.73 1.91 -2.83
CA ILE A 215 -11.34 3.31 -2.64
C ILE A 215 -12.60 4.17 -2.67
N GLN A 216 -12.86 4.87 -1.57
CA GLN A 216 -13.96 5.83 -1.46
C GLN A 216 -13.41 7.23 -1.64
N LEU A 217 -13.70 7.82 -2.80
CA LEU A 217 -13.32 9.18 -3.13
C LEU A 217 -14.41 10.14 -2.67
N GLU A 218 -14.04 11.14 -1.88
CA GLU A 218 -14.89 12.30 -1.65
C GLU A 218 -14.93 13.19 -2.90
N LYS A 219 -15.78 14.22 -2.90
CA LYS A 219 -15.95 15.09 -4.07
C LYS A 219 -14.63 15.77 -4.45
N GLU A 220 -13.90 16.23 -3.44
CA GLU A 220 -12.61 16.89 -3.56
C GLU A 220 -11.55 15.92 -4.09
N ASP A 221 -11.53 14.68 -3.60
CA ASP A 221 -10.62 13.64 -4.05
C ASP A 221 -10.85 13.26 -5.51
N PHE A 222 -12.12 13.10 -5.89
CA PHE A 222 -12.48 12.74 -7.26
C PHE A 222 -12.08 13.84 -8.24
N GLN A 223 -12.32 15.11 -7.89
CA GLN A 223 -11.93 16.23 -8.75
C GLN A 223 -10.41 16.36 -8.85
N ASP A 224 -9.69 16.17 -7.75
CA ASP A 224 -8.25 16.18 -7.75
C ASP A 224 -7.66 15.04 -8.58
N LEU A 225 -8.19 13.82 -8.46
CA LEU A 225 -7.81 12.69 -9.32
C LEU A 225 -7.99 13.05 -10.80
N LEU A 226 -9.14 13.60 -11.19
CA LEU A 226 -9.41 14.00 -12.58
C LEU A 226 -8.39 15.01 -13.12
N ASN A 227 -7.97 15.97 -12.29
CA ASN A 227 -7.03 17.00 -12.70
C ASN A 227 -5.60 16.47 -12.95
N HIS A 228 -5.26 15.30 -12.39
CA HIS A 228 -3.92 14.72 -12.50
C HIS A 228 -3.85 13.54 -13.48
N LEU A 229 -4.99 13.03 -13.95
CA LEU A 229 -5.02 11.93 -14.91
C LEU A 229 -4.76 12.43 -16.34
N PRO A 230 -3.90 11.73 -17.12
CA PRO A 230 -3.70 12.02 -18.54
C PRO A 230 -4.89 11.51 -19.36
N ILE A 231 -5.94 12.33 -19.45
CA ILE A 231 -7.16 12.02 -20.20
C ILE A 231 -6.94 12.32 -21.69
N ASP A 232 -7.17 11.33 -22.55
CA ASP A 232 -7.08 11.49 -23.99
C ASP A 232 -8.34 12.16 -24.60
N GLU A 233 -8.28 12.47 -25.89
CA GLU A 233 -9.37 13.13 -26.64
C GLU A 233 -10.70 12.36 -26.59
N ASN A 234 -10.63 11.03 -26.39
CA ASN A 234 -11.79 10.14 -26.27
C ASN A 234 -12.34 10.06 -24.84
N LYS A 235 -11.82 10.86 -23.91
CA LYS A 235 -12.13 10.82 -22.47
C LYS A 235 -11.81 9.47 -21.85
N MET A 236 -10.71 8.87 -22.29
CA MET A 236 -10.18 7.61 -21.78
C MET A 236 -8.83 7.84 -21.10
N VAL A 237 -8.51 6.98 -20.13
CA VAL A 237 -7.23 6.98 -19.41
C VAL A 237 -6.73 5.55 -19.35
N ASP A 238 -5.42 5.36 -19.41
CA ASP A 238 -4.81 4.05 -19.17
C ASP A 238 -5.22 3.48 -17.79
N LEU A 239 -5.60 2.20 -17.77
CA LEU A 239 -6.10 1.53 -16.58
C LEU A 239 -5.07 1.51 -15.45
N ASN A 240 -3.80 1.26 -15.78
CA ASN A 240 -2.74 1.18 -14.78
C ASN A 240 -2.46 2.54 -14.17
N VAL A 241 -2.47 3.59 -15.00
CA VAL A 241 -2.38 4.98 -14.54
C VAL A 241 -3.52 5.30 -13.56
N VAL A 242 -4.76 4.97 -13.89
CA VAL A 242 -5.91 5.18 -13.00
C VAL A 242 -5.74 4.42 -11.69
N MET A 243 -5.40 3.13 -11.76
CA MET A 243 -5.26 2.30 -10.56
C MET A 243 -4.14 2.79 -9.64
N ASP A 244 -3.01 3.22 -10.20
CA ASP A 244 -1.88 3.68 -9.39
C ASP A 244 -2.12 5.08 -8.82
N ASP A 245 -2.76 5.98 -9.57
CA ASP A 245 -3.12 7.31 -9.09
C ASP A 245 -4.21 7.29 -8.02
N ALA A 246 -5.20 6.41 -8.16
CA ALA A 246 -6.27 6.26 -7.17
C ALA A 246 -5.74 5.83 -5.79
N LYS A 247 -4.61 5.10 -5.73
CA LYS A 247 -3.98 4.69 -4.45
C LYS A 247 -3.53 5.87 -3.59
N ALA A 248 -3.35 7.06 -4.18
CA ALA A 248 -3.06 8.28 -3.42
C ALA A 248 -4.17 8.64 -2.41
N PHE A 249 -5.39 8.16 -2.65
CA PHE A 249 -6.59 8.42 -1.85
C PHE A 249 -6.93 7.26 -0.91
N THR A 250 -5.90 6.60 -0.38
CA THR A 250 -6.04 5.48 0.54
C THR A 250 -5.18 5.70 1.78
N GLY A 251 -5.49 4.95 2.85
CA GLY A 251 -4.73 4.97 4.09
C GLY A 251 -5.10 6.11 5.04
N GLU A 252 -4.12 6.52 5.85
CA GLU A 252 -4.29 7.53 6.90
C GLU A 252 -4.50 8.93 6.31
N LYS A 253 -5.45 9.70 6.88
CA LYS A 253 -5.59 11.13 6.62
C LYS A 253 -4.85 11.94 7.68
N VAL A 254 -4.20 13.02 7.27
CA VAL A 254 -3.44 13.92 8.15
C VAL A 254 -4.03 15.33 8.11
N ASN A 255 -3.99 16.02 9.25
CA ASN A 255 -4.49 17.39 9.36
C ASN A 255 -3.45 18.39 8.82
N VAL A 256 -3.85 19.23 7.87
CA VAL A 256 -2.95 20.20 7.21
C VAL A 256 -2.52 21.34 8.14
N ASN A 257 -3.28 21.65 9.19
CA ASN A 257 -2.88 22.63 10.20
C ASN A 257 -1.65 22.18 11.00
N ASN A 258 -1.35 20.87 10.99
CA ASN A 258 -0.18 20.30 11.65
C ASN A 258 0.91 19.85 10.66
N LEU A 259 0.87 20.37 9.43
CA LEU A 259 1.71 19.90 8.33
C LEU A 259 3.22 19.96 8.65
N SER A 260 3.68 21.02 9.30
CA SER A 260 5.09 21.16 9.71
C SER A 260 5.56 20.01 10.60
N ASN A 261 4.72 19.56 11.54
CA ASN A 261 5.07 18.43 12.41
C ASN A 261 4.97 17.10 11.66
N VAL A 262 3.98 16.96 10.78
CA VAL A 262 3.81 15.79 9.91
C VAL A 262 5.05 15.60 9.03
N MET A 263 5.49 16.65 8.32
CA MET A 263 6.70 16.64 7.48
C MET A 263 7.96 16.33 8.29
N ARG A 264 8.15 17.02 9.43
CA ARG A 264 9.30 16.79 10.32
C ARG A 264 9.37 15.36 10.82
N LYS A 265 8.23 14.74 11.17
CA LYS A 265 8.17 13.34 11.62
C LYS A 265 8.57 12.37 10.50
N MET A 266 8.16 12.65 9.26
CA MET A 266 8.57 11.87 8.09
C MET A 266 10.03 12.09 7.71
N GLY A 267 10.63 13.20 8.12
CA GLY A 267 12.02 13.55 7.77
C GLY A 267 12.14 14.48 6.58
N LEU A 268 11.01 15.05 6.13
CA LEU A 268 10.93 16.03 5.05
C LEU A 268 11.15 17.44 5.61
N VAL A 269 11.87 18.25 4.85
CA VAL A 269 12.15 19.66 5.13
C VAL A 269 11.63 20.45 3.94
N LEU A 270 10.64 21.30 4.20
CA LEU A 270 10.05 22.20 3.21
C LEU A 270 10.16 23.64 3.71
N THR A 271 10.41 24.56 2.78
CA THR A 271 10.32 26.02 3.03
C THR A 271 8.86 26.43 3.24
N ASP A 272 8.64 27.67 3.68
CA ASP A 272 7.27 28.16 3.85
C ASP A 272 6.59 28.41 2.50
N GLU A 273 7.35 28.83 1.49
CA GLU A 273 6.90 28.99 0.11
C GLU A 273 6.47 27.64 -0.49
N GLU A 274 7.27 26.59 -0.32
CA GLU A 274 6.95 25.23 -0.79
C GLU A 274 5.70 24.68 -0.11
N LYS A 275 5.52 24.93 1.20
CA LYS A 275 4.29 24.52 1.91
C LYS A 275 3.06 25.25 1.36
N GLN A 276 3.18 26.55 1.06
CA GLN A 276 2.08 27.32 0.48
C GLN A 276 1.74 26.84 -0.92
N GLN A 277 2.74 26.51 -1.73
CA GLN A 277 2.53 25.88 -3.04
C GLN A 277 1.84 24.53 -2.89
N LEU A 278 2.32 23.68 -1.98
CA LEU A 278 1.73 22.37 -1.71
C LEU A 278 0.25 22.48 -1.32
N LEU A 279 -0.09 23.35 -0.37
CA LEU A 279 -1.46 23.52 0.12
C LEU A 279 -2.45 23.94 -0.98
N LYS A 280 -2.00 24.72 -1.96
CA LYS A 280 -2.83 25.12 -3.12
C LYS A 280 -3.17 23.96 -4.06
N THR A 281 -2.40 22.87 -4.00
CA THR A 281 -2.55 21.70 -4.88
C THR A 281 -3.25 20.52 -4.24
N LEU A 282 -3.56 20.56 -2.94
CA LEU A 282 -4.10 19.43 -2.20
C LEU A 282 -5.63 19.46 -2.14
N PRO A 283 -6.30 18.30 -2.28
CA PRO A 283 -7.73 18.18 -1.99
C PRO A 283 -7.95 18.16 -0.47
N ILE A 284 -8.07 19.34 0.13
CA ILE A 284 -8.32 19.48 1.57
C ILE A 284 -9.81 19.27 1.82
N HIS A 285 -10.14 18.25 2.62
CA HIS A 285 -11.53 17.94 2.99
C HIS A 285 -12.09 19.00 3.95
N ALA A 286 -13.42 19.00 4.12
CA ALA A 286 -14.10 19.96 5.00
C ALA A 286 -13.60 19.92 6.46
N ASP A 287 -13.05 18.78 6.91
CA ASP A 287 -12.46 18.62 8.25
C ASP A 287 -10.98 19.07 8.33
N GLY A 288 -10.44 19.66 7.27
CA GLY A 288 -9.06 20.12 7.18
C GLY A 288 -8.04 19.00 7.03
N LYS A 289 -8.46 17.80 6.60
CA LYS A 289 -7.54 16.67 6.38
C LYS A 289 -7.33 16.37 4.90
N VAL A 290 -6.25 15.65 4.64
CA VAL A 290 -5.90 15.11 3.32
C VAL A 290 -5.29 13.71 3.50
N TYR A 291 -5.46 12.83 2.52
CA TYR A 291 -4.77 11.54 2.53
C TYR A 291 -3.25 11.72 2.55
N LYS A 292 -2.56 10.99 3.43
CA LYS A 292 -1.11 11.01 3.56
C LYS A 292 -0.40 10.63 2.26
N ASN A 293 -0.92 9.65 1.52
CA ASN A 293 -0.34 9.22 0.26
C ASN A 293 -0.44 10.34 -0.80
N ARG A 294 -1.61 11.00 -0.91
CA ARG A 294 -1.79 12.15 -1.79
C ARG A 294 -0.92 13.35 -1.41
N LEU A 295 -0.73 13.58 -0.11
CA LEU A 295 0.19 14.59 0.40
C LEU A 295 1.63 14.31 -0.07
N LEU A 296 2.12 13.08 0.09
CA LEU A 296 3.46 12.69 -0.35
C LEU A 296 3.63 12.78 -1.87
N LYS A 297 2.59 12.44 -2.65
CA LYS A 297 2.60 12.64 -4.11
C LYS A 297 2.72 14.12 -4.47
N GLY A 298 2.03 15.01 -3.74
CA GLY A 298 2.17 16.46 -3.89
C GLY A 298 3.57 16.96 -3.53
N VAL A 299 4.16 16.45 -2.44
CA VAL A 299 5.55 16.79 -2.06
C VAL A 299 6.54 16.36 -3.16
N LYS A 300 6.38 15.16 -3.73
CA LYS A 300 7.23 14.66 -4.82
C LYS A 300 7.13 15.51 -6.10
N ALA A 301 6.00 16.19 -6.32
CA ALA A 301 5.81 17.06 -7.49
C ALA A 301 6.48 18.44 -7.35
N LEU A 302 6.96 18.79 -6.16
CA LEU A 302 7.74 20.02 -5.94
C LEU A 302 9.22 19.75 -6.23
N SER A 303 9.95 20.76 -6.72
CA SER A 303 11.39 20.65 -7.00
C SER A 303 12.30 20.95 -5.79
N GLY A 304 11.79 21.63 -4.76
CA GLY A 304 12.58 22.11 -3.63
C GLY A 304 12.66 21.24 -2.35
N PRO A 305 11.69 20.34 -2.02
CA PRO A 305 11.73 19.61 -0.77
C PRO A 305 13.02 18.82 -0.55
N ARG A 306 13.48 18.82 0.71
CA ARG A 306 14.70 18.13 1.12
C ARG A 306 14.42 17.02 2.13
N VAL A 307 15.30 16.05 2.21
CA VAL A 307 15.22 14.90 3.11
C VAL A 307 16.41 14.89 4.05
N LYS A 308 16.16 14.74 5.36
CA LYS A 308 17.25 14.55 6.33
C LYS A 308 17.91 13.19 6.09
N LEU A 309 19.25 13.18 5.96
CA LEU A 309 20.01 11.95 5.65
C LEU A 309 19.66 10.77 6.58
N ARG A 310 19.64 11.02 7.89
CA ARG A 310 19.26 10.02 8.92
C ARG A 310 17.80 9.51 8.84
N LYS A 311 16.98 10.07 7.95
CA LYS A 311 15.57 9.74 7.74
C LYS A 311 15.28 9.21 6.33
N VAL A 312 16.28 9.06 5.46
CA VAL A 312 16.10 8.55 4.07
C VAL A 312 15.31 7.24 4.06
N LYS A 313 15.74 6.22 4.81
CA LYS A 313 15.00 4.94 4.93
C LYS A 313 13.52 5.15 5.30
N SER A 314 13.26 6.03 6.27
CA SER A 314 11.89 6.32 6.72
C SER A 314 11.07 7.09 5.68
N VAL A 315 11.67 7.98 4.89
CA VAL A 315 10.98 8.69 3.79
C VAL A 315 10.63 7.71 2.69
N MET A 316 11.56 6.85 2.28
CA MET A 316 11.32 5.80 1.29
C MET A 316 10.17 4.89 1.71
N GLU A 317 10.20 4.39 2.95
CA GLU A 317 9.12 3.58 3.51
C GLU A 317 7.77 4.32 3.56
N ASN A 318 7.76 5.63 3.84
CA ASN A 318 6.55 6.45 3.82
C ASN A 318 6.00 6.62 2.41
N MET A 319 6.86 6.64 1.40
CA MET A 319 6.51 6.74 -0.02
C MET A 319 6.24 5.38 -0.68
N GLY A 320 6.18 4.30 0.12
CA GLY A 320 5.90 2.95 -0.37
C GLY A 320 7.09 2.26 -1.03
N ILE A 321 8.29 2.80 -0.91
CA ILE A 321 9.52 2.24 -1.48
C ILE A 321 10.23 1.45 -0.38
N LYS A 322 10.23 0.12 -0.51
CA LYS A 322 11.05 -0.76 0.33
C LYS A 322 12.43 -0.90 -0.28
N LEU A 323 13.47 -0.59 0.48
CA LEU A 323 14.86 -0.82 0.09
C LEU A 323 15.43 -1.98 0.90
N LYS A 324 16.09 -2.92 0.23
CA LYS A 324 16.95 -3.90 0.91
C LYS A 324 18.11 -3.18 1.60
N ASP A 325 18.78 -3.85 2.53
CA ASP A 325 19.88 -3.21 3.26
C ASP A 325 21.04 -2.89 2.30
N GLU A 326 21.31 -3.73 1.29
CA GLU A 326 22.32 -3.46 0.25
C GLU A 326 21.91 -2.27 -0.65
N GLU A 327 20.66 -2.23 -1.11
CA GLU A 327 20.11 -1.12 -1.91
C GLU A 327 20.17 0.21 -1.13
N LEU A 328 19.95 0.15 0.18
CA LEU A 328 20.05 1.32 1.05
C LEU A 328 21.50 1.75 1.25
N GLU A 329 22.45 0.82 1.42
CA GLU A 329 23.87 1.13 1.53
C GLU A 329 24.40 1.76 0.23
N GLU A 330 24.04 1.17 -0.91
CA GLU A 330 24.36 1.73 -2.23
C GLU A 330 23.78 3.14 -2.38
N LEU A 331 22.48 3.31 -2.08
CA LEU A 331 21.83 4.61 -2.10
C LEU A 331 22.62 5.63 -1.27
N MET A 332 22.90 5.31 -0.01
CA MET A 332 23.58 6.20 0.92
C MET A 332 25.02 6.54 0.48
N SER A 333 25.68 5.68 -0.30
CA SER A 333 27.01 5.95 -0.86
C SER A 333 26.99 6.95 -2.03
N GLN A 334 25.87 7.05 -2.74
CA GLN A 334 25.70 7.91 -3.91
C GLN A 334 25.14 9.31 -3.56
N LEU A 335 24.53 9.47 -2.38
CA LEU A 335 23.96 10.76 -1.97
C LEU A 335 25.03 11.75 -1.53
N SER A 336 25.01 12.94 -2.12
CA SER A 336 25.69 14.11 -1.58
C SER A 336 24.77 14.86 -0.61
N THR A 337 25.33 15.45 0.45
CA THR A 337 24.57 16.27 1.40
C THR A 337 25.09 17.69 1.45
N ASP A 338 24.18 18.62 1.73
CA ASP A 338 24.53 19.99 2.12
C ASP A 338 25.03 20.09 3.57
N ASP A 339 25.37 21.32 3.97
CA ASP A 339 25.82 21.66 5.32
C ASP A 339 24.80 21.28 6.41
N ASP A 340 23.50 21.25 6.07
CA ASP A 340 22.40 20.85 6.94
C ASP A 340 22.18 19.33 7.01
N ARG A 341 23.04 18.54 6.36
CA ARG A 341 22.95 17.08 6.25
C ARG A 341 21.62 16.62 5.63
N THR A 342 21.19 17.35 4.61
CA THR A 342 20.00 17.03 3.83
C THR A 342 20.34 16.80 2.36
N VAL A 343 19.48 16.05 1.68
CA VAL A 343 19.56 15.74 0.25
C VAL A 343 18.29 16.22 -0.45
N GLY A 344 18.39 16.65 -1.70
CA GLY A 344 17.21 16.98 -2.51
C GLY A 344 16.31 15.76 -2.66
N LEU A 345 14.99 15.91 -2.50
CA LEU A 345 14.06 14.79 -2.65
C LEU A 345 14.05 14.25 -4.08
N ASN A 346 14.18 15.11 -5.09
CA ASN A 346 14.17 14.70 -6.48
C ASN A 346 15.44 13.91 -6.82
N ASP A 347 16.62 14.43 -6.47
CA ASP A 347 17.89 13.71 -6.62
C ASP A 347 17.85 12.34 -5.92
N LEU A 348 17.26 12.29 -4.72
CA LEU A 348 17.06 11.07 -3.97
C LEU A 348 16.15 10.07 -4.72
N MET A 349 15.07 10.55 -5.32
CA MET A 349 14.14 9.72 -6.10
C MET A 349 14.78 9.20 -7.39
N ASP A 350 15.57 10.02 -8.06
CA ASP A 350 16.28 9.64 -9.28
C ASP A 350 17.30 8.55 -8.97
N THR A 351 18.09 8.74 -7.92
CA THR A 351 19.06 7.74 -7.44
C THR A 351 18.37 6.41 -7.08
N VAL A 352 17.25 6.47 -6.36
CA VAL A 352 16.45 5.28 -6.02
C VAL A 352 15.91 4.61 -7.29
N SER A 353 15.49 5.38 -8.28
CA SER A 353 14.99 4.84 -9.55
C SER A 353 16.11 4.13 -10.32
N CYS A 354 17.34 4.64 -10.28
CA CYS A 354 18.51 3.97 -10.85
C CYS A 354 18.82 2.64 -10.15
N ILE A 355 18.82 2.62 -8.81
CA ILE A 355 19.14 1.42 -8.01
C ILE A 355 18.07 0.33 -8.18
N LYS A 356 16.79 0.72 -8.23
CA LYS A 356 15.67 -0.23 -8.36
C LYS A 356 15.28 -0.52 -9.80
N GLY A 357 15.90 0.16 -10.77
CA GLY A 357 15.66 -0.03 -12.19
C GLY A 357 16.06 -1.44 -12.64
N GLU A 358 15.47 -1.89 -13.74
CA GLU A 358 15.92 -3.15 -14.36
C GLU A 358 17.34 -2.96 -14.89
N VAL A 359 18.26 -3.79 -14.39
CA VAL A 359 19.62 -3.87 -14.91
C VAL A 359 19.57 -4.69 -16.18
N ILE A 360 19.91 -4.07 -17.30
CA ILE A 360 19.99 -4.72 -18.60
C ILE A 360 21.45 -5.08 -18.86
N ASP A 361 21.71 -6.30 -19.32
CA ASP A 361 23.04 -6.63 -19.85
C ASP A 361 23.30 -5.70 -21.03
N ILE A 362 24.41 -4.96 -21.01
CA ILE A 362 24.75 -4.02 -22.08
C ILE A 362 24.80 -4.71 -23.45
N GLN A 363 25.05 -6.03 -23.49
CA GLN A 363 25.02 -6.83 -24.71
C GLN A 363 23.61 -7.03 -25.27
N ASP A 364 22.58 -6.97 -24.41
CA ASP A 364 21.17 -7.09 -24.77
C ASP A 364 20.49 -5.73 -24.95
N PHE A 365 21.22 -4.61 -24.78
CA PHE A 365 20.63 -3.27 -24.78
C PHE A 365 19.97 -2.90 -26.12
N ASP A 366 20.59 -3.23 -27.26
CA ASP A 366 19.98 -3.02 -28.59
C ASP A 366 18.67 -3.79 -28.75
N LYS A 367 18.64 -5.03 -28.25
CA LYS A 367 17.46 -5.89 -28.29
C LYS A 367 16.36 -5.37 -27.38
N PHE A 368 16.72 -4.83 -26.21
CA PHE A 368 15.80 -4.15 -25.32
C PHE A 368 15.15 -2.94 -26.01
N LEU A 369 15.95 -2.04 -26.59
CA LEU A 369 15.44 -0.86 -27.30
C LEU A 369 14.48 -1.26 -28.43
N ALA A 370 14.87 -2.25 -29.23
CA ALA A 370 14.01 -2.78 -30.29
C ALA A 370 12.68 -3.37 -29.76
N ASN A 371 12.70 -4.07 -28.62
CA ASN A 371 11.50 -4.62 -28.00
C ASN A 371 10.57 -3.53 -27.44
N GLU A 372 11.14 -2.41 -26.98
CA GLU A 372 10.41 -1.22 -26.55
C GLU A 372 9.98 -0.33 -27.74
N GLY A 373 10.32 -0.73 -28.98
CA GLY A 373 9.97 0.01 -30.19
C GLY A 373 10.76 1.30 -30.38
N ILE A 374 11.94 1.39 -29.76
CA ILE A 374 12.86 2.52 -29.87
C ILE A 374 13.89 2.19 -30.94
N GLU A 375 13.86 2.94 -32.05
CA GLU A 375 14.87 2.88 -33.10
C GLU A 375 15.79 4.09 -32.96
N LEU A 376 17.09 3.84 -32.77
CA LEU A 376 18.11 4.88 -32.66
C LEU A 376 19.05 4.80 -33.85
N THR A 377 19.55 5.95 -34.30
CA THR A 377 20.67 5.98 -35.25
C THR A 377 21.97 5.57 -34.55
N GLU A 378 23.02 5.23 -35.31
CA GLU A 378 24.34 4.94 -34.71
C GLU A 378 24.89 6.13 -33.90
N GLU A 379 24.58 7.37 -34.31
CA GLU A 379 24.98 8.58 -33.60
C GLU A 379 24.21 8.74 -32.29
N ASP A 380 22.88 8.61 -32.31
CA ASP A 380 22.03 8.67 -31.11
C ASP A 380 22.39 7.56 -30.12
N MET A 381 22.71 6.37 -30.62
CA MET A 381 23.14 5.24 -29.80
C MET A 381 24.47 5.53 -29.11
N LYS A 382 25.43 6.13 -29.83
CA LYS A 382 26.73 6.49 -29.26
C LYS A 382 26.61 7.61 -28.23
N GLU A 383 25.73 8.58 -28.45
CA GLU A 383 25.41 9.62 -27.49
C GLU A 383 24.76 9.01 -26.23
N LEU A 384 23.73 8.19 -26.40
CA LEU A 384 23.04 7.50 -25.31
C LEU A 384 24.00 6.67 -24.47
N MET A 385 24.86 5.87 -25.10
CA MET A 385 25.88 5.04 -24.43
C MET A 385 26.85 5.86 -23.57
N SER A 386 27.10 7.13 -23.90
CA SER A 386 27.95 8.02 -23.10
C SER A 386 27.28 8.49 -21.81
N HIS A 387 25.95 8.42 -21.74
CA HIS A 387 25.14 8.79 -20.57
C HIS A 387 24.73 7.59 -19.71
N LEU A 388 24.95 6.36 -20.17
CA LEU A 388 24.61 5.16 -19.41
C LEU A 388 25.63 4.91 -18.28
N THR A 389 25.11 4.55 -17.11
CA THR A 389 25.93 4.08 -15.99
C THR A 389 26.11 2.57 -16.13
N VAL A 390 27.35 2.11 -16.33
CA VAL A 390 27.68 0.69 -16.47
C VAL A 390 28.25 0.17 -15.15
N ASN A 391 27.52 -0.74 -14.50
CA ASN A 391 27.97 -1.39 -13.27
C ASN A 391 28.89 -2.58 -13.62
N GLY A 392 30.21 -2.41 -13.42
CA GLY A 392 31.22 -3.46 -13.65
C GLY A 392 32.53 -2.93 -14.25
N PRO A 393 33.62 -3.72 -14.27
CA PRO A 393 34.87 -3.28 -14.88
C PRO A 393 34.66 -3.09 -16.39
N LYS A 394 34.89 -1.86 -16.88
CA LYS A 394 35.04 -1.59 -18.32
C LYS A 394 36.13 -2.52 -18.85
N ARG A 395 35.76 -3.50 -19.67
CA ARG A 395 36.71 -4.37 -20.39
C ARG A 395 36.92 -3.86 -21.79
#